data_AF-A0A0Q8CWM2-F1
#
_entry.id   AF-A0A0Q8CWM2-F1
#
_cell.length_a   1.000
_cell.length_b   1.000
_cell.length_c   1.000
_cell.angle_alpha   90.00
_cell.angle_beta   90.00
_cell.angle_gamma   90.00
#
_symmetry.space_group_name_H-M   'P 1'
#
loop_
_entity.id
_entity.type
_entity.pdbx_description
1 polymer ?
#
loop_
_entity_poly.entity_id
_entity_poly.type
_entity_poly.pdbx_seq_one_letter_code
_entity_poly.pdbx_strand_id
1 'polypeptide(L)'
;MGRLVGNYYGAYGGANIYLHVTESDDIGGAVKATADVSGQSGKLTGHQTIGATTTTIMLTGIIGKSSESWTFNTSDFITLNGGRNFTGPDGVWTYQGFGLGRQ
;
A
#
# COMPACT_ATOMS: atom_id res chain seq x y z
N MET A 1 -7.46 14.04 12.71
CA MET A 1 -6.61 14.07 11.51
C MET A 1 -5.45 13.14 11.77
N GLY A 2 -5.20 12.18 10.87
CA GLY A 2 -4.23 11.11 11.08
C GLY A 2 -3.21 11.08 9.94
N ARG A 3 -2.02 10.56 10.24
CA ARG A 3 -0.90 10.45 9.30
C ARG A 3 -0.63 8.97 9.04
N LEU A 4 -0.40 8.58 7.79
CA LEU A 4 -0.11 7.18 7.41
C LEU A 4 1.28 6.72 7.84
N VAL A 5 2.25 7.61 8.08
CA VAL A 5 3.62 7.22 8.47
C VAL A 5 3.61 6.17 9.58
N GLY A 6 4.14 4.98 9.31
CA GLY A 6 4.04 3.81 10.20
C GLY A 6 4.26 2.48 9.48
N ASN A 7 4.17 1.39 10.25
CA ASN A 7 4.27 0.02 9.76
C ASN A 7 2.88 -0.60 9.67
N TYR A 8 2.61 -1.29 8.56
CA TYR A 8 1.37 -2.02 8.36
C TYR A 8 1.67 -3.44 7.89
N TYR A 9 0.85 -4.39 8.35
CA TYR A 9 1.00 -5.80 8.05
C TYR A 9 -0.33 -6.45 7.74
N GLY A 10 -0.32 -7.41 6.81
CA GLY A 10 -1.43 -8.32 6.55
C GLY A 10 -0.95 -9.57 5.82
N ALA A 11 -1.85 -10.55 5.71
CA ALA A 11 -1.59 -11.77 4.97
C ALA A 11 -2.79 -12.10 4.07
N TYR A 12 -2.53 -12.49 2.82
CA TYR A 12 -3.57 -12.90 1.89
C TYR A 12 -3.07 -13.96 0.93
N GLY A 13 -3.85 -15.03 0.74
CA GLY A 13 -3.50 -16.13 -0.17
C GLY A 13 -2.13 -16.77 0.13
N GLY A 14 -1.73 -16.80 1.41
CA GLY A 14 -0.42 -17.31 1.85
C GLY A 14 0.77 -16.34 1.69
N ALA A 15 0.56 -15.16 1.10
CA ALA A 15 1.57 -14.11 1.03
C ALA A 15 1.54 -13.22 2.27
N ASN A 16 2.69 -13.01 2.91
CA ASN A 16 2.87 -11.98 3.93
C ASN A 16 3.17 -10.64 3.25
N ILE A 17 2.48 -9.59 3.69
CA ILE A 17 2.55 -8.26 3.11
C ILE A 17 2.89 -7.26 4.21
N TYR A 18 4.01 -6.56 4.04
CA TYR A 18 4.44 -5.47 4.91
C TYR A 18 4.49 -4.17 4.11
N LEU A 19 3.99 -3.10 4.70
CA LEU A 19 4.07 -1.74 4.15
C LEU A 19 4.65 -0.82 5.21
N HIS A 20 5.81 -0.26 4.94
CA HIS A 20 6.46 0.75 5.76
C HIS A 20 6.32 2.12 5.10
N VAL A 21 5.40 2.95 5.62
CA VAL A 21 5.18 4.32 5.13
C VAL A 21 6.14 5.26 5.85
N THR A 22 7.03 5.92 5.10
CA THR A 22 8.03 6.85 5.65
C THR A 22 7.62 8.31 5.53
N GLU A 23 6.77 8.63 4.56
CA GLU A 23 6.32 10.00 4.28
C GLU A 23 4.83 10.00 3.97
N SER A 24 4.07 10.82 4.68
CA SER A 24 2.70 11.23 4.36
C SER A 24 2.37 12.49 5.14
N ASP A 25 1.37 13.24 4.68
CA ASP A 25 0.82 14.41 5.39
C ASP A 25 -0.44 14.04 6.20
N ASP A 26 -1.04 14.98 6.94
CA ASP A 26 -2.34 14.84 7.61
C ASP A 26 -3.49 15.58 6.90
N ILE A 27 -3.18 16.28 5.79
CA ILE A 27 -4.16 16.96 4.91
C ILE A 27 -4.29 16.35 3.50
N GLY A 28 -3.54 15.28 3.20
CA GLY A 28 -3.43 14.73 1.85
C GLY A 28 -2.10 15.07 1.19
N GLY A 29 -1.79 14.49 0.02
CA GLY A 29 -0.54 14.76 -0.68
C GLY A 29 0.31 13.52 -0.94
N ALA A 30 1.62 13.74 -1.14
CA ALA A 30 2.55 12.68 -1.50
C ALA A 30 2.70 11.61 -0.41
N VAL A 31 2.92 10.37 -0.84
CA VAL A 31 3.22 9.24 0.04
C VAL A 31 4.45 8.50 -0.46
N LYS A 32 5.37 8.15 0.45
CA LYS A 32 6.50 7.26 0.18
C LYS A 32 6.46 6.08 1.12
N ALA A 33 6.66 4.88 0.57
CA ALA A 33 6.67 3.66 1.32
C ALA A 33 7.69 2.66 0.77
N THR A 34 8.05 1.69 1.61
CA THR A 34 8.69 0.44 1.17
C THR A 34 7.71 -0.68 1.44
N ALA A 35 7.50 -1.57 0.48
CA ALA A 35 6.69 -2.75 0.64
C ALA A 35 7.56 -4.00 0.59
N ASP A 36 7.21 -5.01 1.38
CA ASP A 36 7.72 -6.37 1.24
C ASP A 36 6.53 -7.31 1.00
N VAL A 37 6.59 -8.08 -0.07
CA VAL A 37 5.61 -9.11 -0.38
C VAL A 37 6.31 -10.43 -0.57
N SER A 38 6.07 -11.36 0.35
CA SER A 38 6.66 -12.71 0.34
C SER A 38 8.20 -12.70 0.20
N GLY A 39 8.89 -11.76 0.87
CA GLY A 39 10.34 -11.63 0.86
C GLY A 39 10.92 -10.89 -0.34
N GLN A 40 10.07 -10.30 -1.19
CA GLN A 40 10.49 -9.35 -2.23
C GLN A 40 10.19 -7.94 -1.76
N SER A 41 11.21 -7.10 -1.66
CA SER A 41 11.08 -5.71 -1.25
C SER A 41 11.08 -4.74 -2.42
N GLY A 42 10.39 -3.61 -2.27
CA GLY A 42 10.33 -2.57 -3.29
C GLY A 42 9.94 -1.21 -2.73
N LYS A 43 10.34 -0.15 -3.43
CA LYS A 43 9.91 1.22 -3.09
C LYS A 43 8.62 1.53 -3.83
N LEU A 44 7.67 2.08 -3.09
CA LEU A 44 6.40 2.56 -3.60
C LEU A 44 6.28 4.07 -3.34
N THR A 45 5.74 4.78 -4.31
CA THR A 45 5.44 6.22 -4.21
C THR A 45 4.05 6.49 -4.73
N GLY A 46 3.39 7.52 -4.21
CA GLY A 46 2.11 7.93 -4.75
C GLY A 46 1.49 9.06 -3.98
N HIS A 47 0.17 8.98 -3.77
CA HIS A 47 -0.63 10.08 -3.25
C HIS A 47 -1.74 9.58 -2.33
N GLN A 48 -2.05 10.35 -1.29
CA GLN A 48 -3.22 10.17 -0.44
C GLN A 48 -4.20 11.35 -0.60
N THR A 49 -5.48 11.04 -0.67
CA THR A 49 -6.57 12.01 -0.76
C THR A 49 -7.47 11.83 0.45
N ILE A 50 -7.55 12.84 1.30
CA ILE A 50 -8.35 12.82 2.54
C ILE A 50 -9.74 13.38 2.25
N GLY A 51 -10.75 12.53 2.27
CA GLY A 51 -12.15 12.91 2.21
C GLY A 51 -12.76 13.14 3.59
N ALA A 52 -14.05 13.49 3.62
CA ALA A 52 -14.75 13.79 4.88
C ALA A 52 -14.84 12.58 5.83
N THR A 53 -14.96 11.36 5.29
CA THR A 53 -15.15 10.12 6.05
C THR A 53 -14.09 9.07 5.79
N THR A 54 -13.37 9.20 4.67
CA THR A 54 -12.47 8.17 4.17
C THR A 54 -11.30 8.82 3.48
N THR A 55 -10.10 8.28 3.73
CA THR A 55 -8.87 8.60 3.01
C THR A 55 -8.61 7.49 1.99
N THR A 56 -8.35 7.88 0.75
CA THR A 56 -7.90 6.97 -0.31
C THR A 56 -6.40 7.16 -0.53
N ILE A 57 -5.65 6.05 -0.65
CA ILE A 57 -4.21 6.05 -0.89
C ILE A 57 -3.95 5.27 -2.16
N MET A 58 -3.18 5.84 -3.08
CA MET A 58 -2.71 5.17 -4.29
C MET A 58 -1.19 5.15 -4.28
N LEU A 59 -0.58 3.99 -4.43
CA LEU A 59 0.87 3.82 -4.50
C LEU A 59 1.25 3.02 -5.75
N THR A 60 2.37 3.35 -6.36
CA THR A 60 2.93 2.59 -7.48
C THR A 60 4.43 2.42 -7.30
N GLY A 61 4.99 1.38 -7.92
CA GLY A 61 6.43 1.15 -7.90
C GLY A 61 6.80 -0.23 -8.40
N ILE A 62 7.99 -0.69 -8.01
CA ILE A 62 8.52 -2.00 -8.39
C ILE A 62 8.85 -2.77 -7.11
N ILE A 63 8.32 -4.00 -7.00
CA ILE A 63 8.64 -4.94 -5.92
C ILE A 63 9.25 -6.20 -6.55
N GLY A 64 10.51 -6.49 -6.21
CA GLY A 64 11.27 -7.53 -6.90
C GLY A 64 11.38 -7.23 -8.42
N LYS A 65 10.72 -8.06 -9.24
CA LYS A 65 10.64 -7.87 -10.70
C LYS A 65 9.25 -7.43 -11.20
N SER A 66 8.31 -7.21 -10.29
CA SER A 66 6.92 -6.87 -10.63
C SER A 66 6.71 -5.38 -10.62
N SER A 67 6.05 -4.85 -11.65
CA SER A 67 5.45 -3.52 -11.61
C SER A 67 4.17 -3.61 -10.77
N GLU A 68 3.96 -2.67 -9.85
CA GLU A 68 2.94 -2.75 -8.81
C GLU A 68 2.13 -1.44 -8.74
N SER A 69 0.82 -1.57 -8.55
CA SER A 69 -0.12 -0.47 -8.30
C SER A 69 -1.10 -0.86 -7.20
N TRP A 70 -1.08 -0.13 -6.10
CA TRP A 70 -1.77 -0.43 -4.86
C TRP A 70 -2.79 0.66 -4.58
N THR A 71 -4.00 0.28 -4.16
CA THR A 71 -5.04 1.22 -3.75
C THR A 71 -5.61 0.79 -2.42
N PHE A 72 -5.70 1.74 -1.49
CA PHE A 72 -6.21 1.55 -0.14
C PHE A 72 -7.28 2.58 0.20
N ASN A 73 -8.13 2.20 1.14
CA ASN A 73 -9.02 3.10 1.84
C ASN A 73 -8.85 2.90 3.36
N THR A 74 -8.93 3.99 4.11
CA THR A 74 -8.91 3.98 5.57
C THR A 74 -9.79 5.09 6.12
N SER A 75 -10.44 4.85 7.26
CA SER A 75 -11.18 5.87 8.02
C SER A 75 -10.52 6.20 9.36
N ASP A 76 -9.54 5.40 9.78
CA ASP A 76 -8.92 5.44 11.10
C ASP A 76 -7.38 5.55 11.06
N PHE A 77 -6.76 5.43 9.88
CA PHE A 77 -5.31 5.36 9.66
C PHE A 77 -4.61 4.18 10.37
N ILE A 78 -5.39 3.26 10.94
CA ILE A 78 -4.94 2.03 11.60
C ILE A 78 -5.14 0.85 10.66
N THR A 79 -6.27 0.80 9.95
CA THR A 79 -6.61 -0.28 9.03
C THR A 79 -6.63 0.25 7.61
N LEU A 80 -5.83 -0.36 6.73
CA LEU A 80 -5.81 -0.07 5.29
C LEU A 80 -6.50 -1.21 4.56
N ASN A 81 -7.64 -0.93 3.92
CA ASN A 81 -8.39 -1.92 3.17
C ASN A 81 -8.27 -1.65 1.67
N GLY A 82 -7.90 -2.66 0.89
CA GLY A 82 -7.80 -2.47 -0.55
C GLY A 82 -7.16 -3.64 -1.28
N GLY A 83 -6.23 -3.34 -2.18
CA GLY A 83 -5.53 -4.37 -2.93
C GLY A 83 -4.42 -3.83 -3.81
N ARG A 84 -3.76 -4.75 -4.49
CA ARG A 84 -2.70 -4.46 -5.45
C ARG A 84 -2.97 -5.11 -6.79
N ASN A 85 -2.55 -4.44 -7.84
CA ASN A 85 -2.41 -4.95 -9.17
C ASN A 85 -0.92 -5.06 -9.47
N PHE A 86 -0.49 -6.20 -9.98
CA PHE A 86 0.91 -6.41 -10.29
C PHE A 86 1.11 -7.19 -11.58
N THR A 87 2.22 -6.91 -12.24
CA THR A 87 2.61 -7.54 -13.50
C THR A 87 4.05 -7.99 -13.40
N GLY A 88 4.25 -9.31 -13.52
CA GLY A 88 5.57 -9.91 -13.57
C GLY A 88 6.24 -9.77 -14.94
N PRO A 89 7.43 -10.37 -15.12
CA PRO A 89 8.15 -10.36 -16.40
C PRO A 89 7.40 -10.99 -17.57
N ASP A 90 6.42 -11.85 -17.29
CA ASP A 90 5.54 -12.51 -18.24
C ASP A 90 4.41 -11.61 -18.77
N GLY A 91 4.26 -10.41 -18.20
CA GLY A 91 3.28 -9.41 -18.67
C GLY A 91 1.84 -9.67 -18.23
N VAL A 92 1.59 -10.69 -17.39
CA VAL A 92 0.24 -11.01 -16.91
C VAL A 92 -0.14 -10.12 -15.73
N TRP A 93 -1.24 -9.38 -15.86
CA TRP A 93 -1.80 -8.58 -14.78
C TRP A 93 -2.58 -9.45 -13.80
N THR A 94 -2.21 -9.37 -12.52
CA THR A 94 -2.89 -10.07 -11.42
C THR A 94 -3.39 -9.07 -10.38
N TYR A 95 -4.63 -9.24 -9.93
CA TYR A 95 -5.19 -8.49 -8.81
C TYR A 95 -5.19 -9.34 -7.54
N GLN A 96 -4.83 -8.72 -6.42
CA GLN A 96 -4.90 -9.33 -5.09
C GLN A 96 -5.46 -8.31 -4.09
N GLY A 97 -6.65 -8.58 -3.53
CA GLY A 97 -7.22 -7.82 -2.44
C GLY A 97 -6.61 -8.21 -1.09
N PHE A 98 -6.44 -7.25 -0.17
CA PHE A 98 -5.97 -7.49 1.19
C PHE A 98 -6.29 -6.33 2.13
N GLY A 99 -6.28 -6.63 3.43
CA GLY A 99 -6.32 -5.63 4.51
C GLY A 99 -4.99 -5.62 5.25
N LEU A 100 -4.47 -4.43 5.55
CA LEU A 100 -3.28 -4.25 6.38
C LEU A 100 -3.66 -3.55 7.69
N GLY A 101 -3.29 -4.15 8.82
CA GLY A 101 -3.40 -3.54 10.13
C GLY A 101 -2.09 -2.88 10.54
N ARG A 102 -2.17 -1.73 11.20
CA ARG A 102 -1.00 -1.03 11.74
C ARG A 102 -0.37 -1.85 12.87
N GLN A 103 0.97 -1.94 12.85
CA GLN A 103 1.79 -2.57 13.89
C GLN A 103 2.33 -1.54 14.87
#